data_AF-A0A7Y3XFX2-F1
#
_entry.id   AF-A0A7Y3XFX2-F1
#
_cell.length_a   1.000
_cell.length_b   1.000
_cell.length_c   1.000
_cell.angle_alpha   90.00
_cell.angle_beta   90.00
_cell.angle_gamma   90.00
#
_symmetry.space_group_name_H-M   'P 1'
#
loop_
_entity.id
_entity.type
_entity.pdbx_description
1 polymer ?
#
loop_
_entity_poly.entity_id
_entity_poly.type
_entity_poly.pdbx_seq_one_letter_code
_entity_poly.pdbx_strand_id
1 'polypeptide(L)'
;MKQNMSTRRPQPESNGPSHRRPTKVGRKPVARVRASSATPTRDSQPERYSESNGEPSVLSERLGTWSKRIGLSALAVALAMAIFGGPSGSTEDSYGNYANHIEPLEAEILKTGQPLIRKVEHSGRWVYQSIIEVAKPLLSDTAEVKAMVRSGNDAGAAQVFGDLQDVPVIPDPDLQTAPPTLTPGMSALLLNDSANLYQLYLYDSCQEDGDIVDVSINGEFFARVPITHAGATLTVPVAIGSKSSISLTGVVDGGGGVTVAFRSSEGDYFARAMAVGETQPVALIAR
;
A
#
# COMPACT_ATOMS: atom_id res chain seq x y z
N MET A 1 33.48 -37.14 52.08
CA MET A 1 33.03 -38.49 51.69
C MET A 1 32.21 -38.32 50.41
N LYS A 2 32.79 -38.57 49.21
CA LYS A 2 32.58 -39.77 48.36
C LYS A 2 31.09 -40.17 48.34
N GLN A 3 30.36 -40.16 47.23
CA GLN A 3 30.60 -41.02 46.06
C GLN A 3 29.96 -40.48 44.76
N ASN A 4 30.67 -40.73 43.66
CA ASN A 4 30.24 -40.62 42.26
C ASN A 4 29.22 -41.73 41.91
N MET A 5 28.25 -41.42 41.05
CA MET A 5 27.62 -42.44 40.20
C MET A 5 27.55 -41.94 38.75
N SER A 6 28.41 -42.54 37.94
CA SER A 6 28.49 -42.45 36.49
C SER A 6 27.80 -43.66 35.90
N THR A 7 26.84 -43.46 35.00
CA THR A 7 26.28 -44.53 34.17
C THR A 7 26.26 -44.07 32.71
N ARG A 8 27.28 -44.52 31.97
CA ARG A 8 27.31 -44.60 30.49
C ARG A 8 26.49 -45.81 30.03
N ARG A 9 25.84 -45.69 28.86
CA ARG A 9 25.74 -46.66 27.73
C ARG A 9 24.57 -46.29 26.80
N PRO A 10 24.45 -46.82 25.57
CA PRO A 10 25.47 -47.02 24.53
C PRO A 10 25.01 -46.39 23.17
N GLN A 11 25.96 -46.13 22.27
CA GLN A 11 25.67 -46.00 20.83
C GLN A 11 25.99 -47.30 20.10
N PRO A 12 25.15 -47.69 19.13
CA PRO A 12 25.56 -48.24 17.83
C PRO A 12 24.76 -47.53 16.71
N GLU A 13 25.11 -47.50 15.42
CA GLU A 13 26.18 -48.08 14.61
C GLU A 13 26.17 -47.30 13.28
N SER A 14 27.35 -47.13 12.73
CA SER A 14 27.62 -46.70 11.36
C SER A 14 27.34 -47.83 10.36
N ASN A 15 26.85 -47.51 9.16
CA ASN A 15 27.50 -47.83 7.87
C ASN A 15 26.49 -47.92 6.72
N GLY A 16 26.82 -47.26 5.61
CA GLY A 16 26.30 -47.63 4.30
C GLY A 16 26.39 -46.53 3.25
N PRO A 17 27.47 -46.46 2.44
CA PRO A 17 27.52 -45.63 1.25
C PRO A 17 26.93 -46.41 0.05
N SER A 18 25.89 -45.87 -0.59
CA SER A 18 25.44 -46.39 -1.90
C SER A 18 26.02 -45.56 -3.04
N HIS A 19 26.87 -46.23 -3.80
CA HIS A 19 27.51 -45.80 -5.04
C HIS A 19 26.58 -45.89 -6.27
N ARG A 20 26.90 -45.08 -7.29
CA ARG A 20 26.57 -45.19 -8.74
C ARG A 20 25.17 -44.73 -9.16
N ARG A 21 24.96 -44.01 -10.28
CA ARG A 21 25.79 -43.55 -11.41
C ARG A 21 24.99 -42.47 -12.19
N PRO A 22 25.62 -41.77 -13.16
CA PRO A 22 25.09 -40.55 -13.79
C PRO A 22 24.23 -40.85 -15.02
N THR A 23 23.29 -39.96 -15.31
CA THR A 23 22.71 -39.81 -16.66
C THR A 23 22.99 -38.42 -17.20
N LYS A 24 23.78 -38.47 -18.26
CA LYS A 24 24.24 -37.40 -19.14
C LYS A 24 23.12 -37.13 -20.16
N VAL A 25 22.49 -35.95 -20.11
CA VAL A 25 21.62 -35.43 -21.17
C VAL A 25 21.99 -33.94 -21.27
N GLY A 26 22.81 -33.51 -22.22
CA GLY A 26 22.38 -33.26 -23.59
C GLY A 26 22.29 -31.76 -23.82
N ARG A 27 23.43 -31.04 -23.72
CA ARG A 27 23.53 -29.63 -24.14
C ARG A 27 23.37 -29.58 -25.67
N LYS A 28 22.28 -28.97 -26.15
CA LYS A 28 22.17 -28.52 -27.54
C LYS A 28 23.02 -27.25 -27.73
N PRO A 29 23.82 -27.15 -28.81
CA PRO A 29 24.50 -25.92 -29.17
C PRO A 29 23.49 -24.97 -29.83
N VAL A 30 23.24 -23.81 -29.22
CA VAL A 30 22.53 -22.72 -29.89
C VAL A 30 23.55 -21.90 -30.66
N ALA A 31 23.26 -21.70 -31.93
CA ALA A 31 24.11 -21.09 -32.93
C ALA A 31 24.51 -19.66 -32.56
N ARG A 32 25.81 -19.40 -32.70
CA ARG A 32 26.43 -18.08 -32.69
C ARG A 32 26.05 -17.37 -33.99
N VAL A 33 25.03 -16.53 -33.97
CA VAL A 33 24.77 -15.56 -35.05
C VAL A 33 25.72 -14.39 -34.87
N ARG A 34 26.60 -14.20 -35.84
CA ARG A 34 27.58 -13.11 -35.92
C ARG A 34 27.00 -12.03 -36.84
N ALA A 35 26.97 -10.82 -36.31
CA ALA A 35 27.02 -9.50 -36.96
C ALA A 35 26.03 -9.19 -38.09
N SER A 36 25.26 -8.13 -37.90
CA SER A 36 25.09 -7.11 -38.94
C SER A 36 25.05 -5.73 -38.28
N SER A 37 26.10 -4.99 -38.61
CA SER A 37 26.28 -3.56 -38.44
C SER A 37 25.18 -2.79 -39.17
N ALA A 38 24.47 -1.94 -38.44
CA ALA A 38 23.70 -0.84 -39.00
C ALA A 38 23.92 0.39 -38.13
N THR A 39 24.67 1.33 -38.68
CA THR A 39 24.89 2.69 -38.20
C THR A 39 23.58 3.47 -38.31
N PRO A 40 23.17 4.24 -37.28
CA PRO A 40 22.34 5.41 -37.49
C PRO A 40 23.15 6.67 -37.23
N THR A 41 23.42 7.39 -38.30
CA THR A 41 23.75 8.82 -38.29
C THR A 41 22.56 9.56 -37.68
N ARG A 42 22.76 10.26 -36.57
CA ARG A 42 21.81 11.28 -36.10
C ARG A 42 22.57 12.48 -35.56
N ASP A 43 22.73 13.45 -36.44
CA ASP A 43 22.85 14.86 -36.09
C ASP A 43 21.61 15.31 -35.33
N SER A 44 21.79 15.83 -34.12
CA SER A 44 20.90 16.85 -33.56
C SER A 44 21.62 17.57 -32.42
N GLN A 45 21.49 18.89 -32.48
CA GLN A 45 22.26 19.94 -31.83
C GLN A 45 22.19 19.94 -30.28
N PRO A 46 23.18 20.54 -29.58
CA PRO A 46 23.03 20.92 -28.19
C PRO A 46 22.25 22.24 -28.09
N GLU A 47 21.04 22.18 -27.51
CA GLU A 47 20.39 23.37 -26.98
C GLU A 47 21.20 23.90 -25.79
N ARG A 48 21.62 25.17 -25.93
CA ARG A 48 22.13 25.97 -24.83
C ARG A 48 20.96 26.30 -23.91
N TYR A 49 20.92 25.73 -22.72
CA TYR A 49 20.19 26.31 -21.61
C TYR A 49 21.15 27.16 -20.80
N SER A 50 20.92 28.47 -20.84
CA SER A 50 21.61 29.45 -20.02
C SER A 50 21.22 29.28 -18.57
N GLU A 51 22.26 29.22 -17.74
CA GLU A 51 22.23 29.39 -16.30
C GLU A 51 21.53 30.72 -15.93
N SER A 52 20.57 30.65 -15.01
CA SER A 52 20.26 31.79 -14.15
C SER A 52 20.33 31.35 -12.70
N ASN A 53 21.45 31.72 -12.09
CA ASN A 53 21.74 31.61 -10.67
C ASN A 53 20.71 32.38 -9.83
N GLY A 54 20.22 31.75 -8.77
CA GLY A 54 19.34 32.36 -7.78
C GLY A 54 19.19 31.47 -6.54
N GLU A 55 20.27 31.28 -5.79
CA GLU A 55 20.22 30.90 -4.37
C GLU A 55 20.32 32.16 -3.49
N PRO A 56 20.09 32.10 -2.17
CA PRO A 56 19.13 31.29 -1.41
C PRO A 56 18.30 32.18 -0.46
N SER A 57 17.19 31.68 0.09
CA SER A 57 16.64 32.28 1.32
C SER A 57 16.15 31.27 2.34
N VAL A 58 16.99 31.13 3.37
CA VAL A 58 16.66 31.18 4.80
C VAL A 58 15.60 30.21 5.35
N LEU A 59 16.13 29.17 5.99
CA LEU A 59 15.65 28.58 7.24
C LEU A 59 15.08 29.62 8.23
N SER A 60 13.79 29.53 8.56
CA SER A 60 13.28 29.63 9.94
C SER A 60 11.75 29.60 9.99
N GLU A 61 11.23 28.92 11.01
CA GLU A 61 9.95 29.24 11.67
C GLU A 61 8.63 29.01 10.92
N ARG A 62 7.98 27.86 11.17
CA ARG A 62 6.73 27.76 11.96
C ARG A 62 5.93 26.49 11.67
N LEU A 63 6.12 25.50 12.55
CA LEU A 63 5.05 24.61 12.98
C LEU A 63 3.94 25.46 13.61
N GLY A 64 2.77 25.53 12.97
CA GLY A 64 1.57 26.07 13.58
C GLY A 64 0.73 26.95 12.65
N THR A 65 -0.09 26.31 11.81
CA THR A 65 -1.46 26.73 11.44
C THR A 65 -2.04 25.74 10.43
N TRP A 66 -2.57 24.61 10.90
CA TRP A 66 -3.27 23.63 10.05
C TRP A 66 -4.77 23.57 10.38
N SER A 67 -5.40 24.73 10.63
CA SER A 67 -6.80 24.79 11.10
C SER A 67 -7.70 25.78 10.34
N LYS A 68 -7.32 26.26 9.14
CA LYS A 68 -8.15 27.22 8.40
C LYS A 68 -8.38 26.94 6.90
N ARG A 69 -8.23 25.70 6.44
CA ARG A 69 -8.49 25.36 5.01
C ARG A 69 -9.47 24.20 4.75
N ILE A 70 -10.19 23.70 5.75
CA ILE A 70 -11.15 22.58 5.58
C ILE A 70 -12.61 23.08 5.35
N GLY A 71 -12.87 24.39 5.38
CA GLY A 71 -14.24 24.92 5.43
C GLY A 71 -15.00 25.10 4.10
N LEU A 72 -14.52 24.61 2.96
CA LEU A 72 -15.15 24.89 1.66
C LEU A 72 -15.33 23.68 0.71
N SER A 73 -14.80 22.51 1.05
CA SER A 73 -14.95 21.32 0.20
C SER A 73 -16.28 20.59 0.38
N ALA A 74 -16.85 20.59 1.59
CA ALA A 74 -18.07 19.81 1.86
C ALA A 74 -19.33 20.35 1.17
N LEU A 75 -19.42 21.66 0.92
CA LEU A 75 -20.54 22.25 0.16
C LEU A 75 -20.39 22.04 -1.36
N ALA A 76 -19.16 21.84 -1.84
CA ALA A 76 -18.89 21.61 -3.26
C ALA A 76 -19.25 20.18 -3.69
N VAL A 77 -19.13 19.18 -2.81
CA VAL A 77 -19.47 17.77 -3.13
C VAL A 77 -20.97 17.60 -3.36
N ALA A 78 -21.83 18.15 -2.49
CA ALA A 78 -23.28 18.10 -2.69
C ALA A 78 -23.77 18.87 -3.93
N LEU A 79 -23.02 19.89 -4.38
CA LEU A 79 -23.38 20.67 -5.58
C LEU A 79 -22.77 20.07 -6.86
N ALA A 80 -21.61 19.42 -6.79
CA ALA A 80 -20.99 18.75 -7.93
C ALA A 80 -21.74 17.47 -8.33
N MET A 81 -22.25 16.72 -7.35
CA MET A 81 -23.10 15.54 -7.55
C MET A 81 -24.41 15.86 -8.31
N ALA A 82 -24.91 17.10 -8.19
CA ALA A 82 -26.15 17.51 -8.87
C ALA A 82 -25.95 18.02 -10.31
N ILE A 83 -24.70 18.34 -10.72
CA ILE A 83 -24.43 19.04 -12.00
C ILE A 83 -23.82 18.12 -13.06
N PHE A 84 -23.11 17.04 -12.67
CA PHE A 84 -22.49 16.09 -13.61
C PHE A 84 -23.25 14.76 -13.74
N GLY A 85 -24.58 14.83 -13.92
CA GLY A 85 -25.42 13.67 -14.19
C GLY A 85 -25.10 13.00 -15.53
N GLY A 86 -24.22 11.99 -15.50
CA GLY A 86 -24.04 11.00 -16.56
C GLY A 86 -25.22 10.02 -16.66
N PRO A 87 -25.31 9.23 -17.73
CA PRO A 87 -26.49 8.41 -18.04
C PRO A 87 -26.76 7.37 -16.96
N SER A 88 -28.02 7.34 -16.53
CA SER A 88 -28.65 6.52 -15.48
C SER A 88 -28.32 5.02 -15.50
N GLY A 89 -27.15 4.64 -14.99
CA GLY A 89 -26.96 3.42 -14.21
C GLY A 89 -27.52 3.62 -12.80
N SER A 90 -27.73 2.56 -12.04
CA SER A 90 -28.13 2.67 -10.62
C SER A 90 -27.21 3.64 -9.89
N THR A 91 -27.76 4.66 -9.25
CA THR A 91 -26.99 5.57 -8.41
C THR A 91 -26.45 4.79 -7.20
N GLU A 92 -25.19 4.96 -6.84
CA GLU A 92 -24.54 4.30 -5.69
C GLU A 92 -25.37 4.41 -4.39
N ASP A 93 -26.13 5.50 -4.23
CA ASP A 93 -27.06 5.74 -3.12
C ASP A 93 -28.10 4.62 -2.92
N SER A 94 -28.35 3.81 -3.95
CA SER A 94 -29.29 2.68 -3.88
C SER A 94 -28.70 1.44 -3.20
N TYR A 95 -27.39 1.39 -2.99
CA TYR A 95 -26.73 0.26 -2.35
C TYR A 95 -26.90 0.31 -0.84
N GLY A 96 -27.30 -0.84 -0.25
CA GLY A 96 -27.52 -0.94 1.18
C GLY A 96 -26.28 -0.57 2.01
N ASN A 97 -25.07 -0.79 1.46
CA ASN A 97 -23.85 -0.37 2.12
C ASN A 97 -23.75 1.17 2.18
N TYR A 98 -24.01 1.88 1.08
CA TYR A 98 -23.94 3.34 1.03
C TYR A 98 -24.78 4.01 2.13
N ALA A 99 -26.08 3.71 2.19
CA ALA A 99 -26.98 4.24 3.21
C ALA A 99 -26.58 3.83 4.64
N ASN A 100 -26.02 2.62 4.79
CA ASN A 100 -25.64 2.14 6.10
C ASN A 100 -24.38 2.80 6.64
N HIS A 101 -23.39 3.17 5.81
CA HIS A 101 -22.09 3.63 6.29
C HIS A 101 -21.57 4.94 5.70
N ILE A 102 -21.83 5.28 4.43
CA ILE A 102 -21.36 6.53 3.82
C ILE A 102 -22.16 7.70 4.38
N GLU A 103 -23.50 7.71 4.23
CA GLU A 103 -24.33 8.84 4.67
C GLU A 103 -24.13 9.18 6.17
N PRO A 104 -24.11 8.21 7.12
CA PRO A 104 -23.90 8.53 8.52
C PRO A 104 -22.49 9.07 8.80
N LEU A 105 -21.48 8.58 8.06
CA LEU A 105 -20.11 9.06 8.19
C LEU A 105 -19.98 10.49 7.68
N GLU A 106 -20.54 10.80 6.52
CA GLU A 106 -20.53 12.16 5.98
C GLU A 106 -21.24 13.16 6.89
N ALA A 107 -22.40 12.78 7.44
CA ALA A 107 -23.12 13.59 8.41
C ALA A 107 -22.27 13.88 9.66
N GLU A 108 -21.53 12.89 10.17
CA GLU A 108 -20.65 13.09 11.33
C GLU A 108 -19.41 13.93 10.99
N ILE A 109 -18.85 13.78 9.79
CA ILE A 109 -17.74 14.63 9.29
C ILE A 109 -18.21 16.08 9.16
N LEU A 110 -19.38 16.32 8.56
CA LEU A 110 -19.98 17.66 8.45
C LEU A 110 -20.19 18.31 9.82
N LYS A 111 -20.65 17.52 10.79
CA LYS A 111 -20.89 17.96 12.17
C LYS A 111 -19.62 18.28 12.94
N THR A 112 -18.56 17.48 12.77
CA THR A 112 -17.33 17.57 13.59
C THR A 112 -16.20 18.34 12.90
N GLY A 113 -16.22 18.43 11.57
CA GLY A 113 -15.13 18.93 10.74
C GLY A 113 -13.88 18.06 10.75
N GLN A 114 -13.96 16.82 11.26
CA GLN A 114 -12.82 15.91 11.38
C GLN A 114 -12.82 14.87 10.25
N PRO A 115 -11.64 14.45 9.74
CA PRO A 115 -11.54 13.35 8.81
C PRO A 115 -11.73 12.03 9.58
N LEU A 116 -12.98 11.55 9.60
CA LEU A 116 -13.36 10.31 10.27
C LEU A 116 -13.43 9.15 9.27
N ILE A 117 -13.34 7.95 9.82
CA ILE A 117 -13.68 6.67 9.23
C ILE A 117 -14.64 5.97 10.20
N ARG A 118 -15.35 4.96 9.69
CA ARG A 118 -16.27 4.17 10.50
C ARG A 118 -15.74 2.76 10.69
N LYS A 119 -15.57 2.29 11.93
CA LYS A 119 -15.16 0.91 12.25
C LYS A 119 -16.37 0.07 12.65
N VAL A 120 -16.41 -1.18 12.21
CA VAL A 120 -17.30 -2.21 12.77
C VAL A 120 -16.54 -2.94 13.86
N GLU A 121 -16.93 -2.73 15.11
CA GLU A 121 -16.37 -3.48 16.24
C GLU A 121 -16.79 -4.95 16.19
N HIS A 122 -16.08 -5.82 16.91
CA HIS A 122 -16.43 -7.24 17.04
C HIS A 122 -17.84 -7.49 17.59
N SER A 123 -18.40 -6.51 18.31
CA SER A 123 -19.80 -6.52 18.80
C SER A 123 -20.84 -6.28 17.70
N GLY A 124 -20.42 -5.93 16.48
CA GLY A 124 -21.28 -5.44 15.41
C GLY A 124 -21.64 -3.96 15.55
N ARG A 125 -21.15 -3.27 16.60
CA ARG A 125 -21.38 -1.85 16.81
C ARG A 125 -20.49 -1.01 15.90
N TRP A 126 -21.07 0.04 15.34
CA TRP A 126 -20.36 1.04 14.55
C TRP A 126 -19.78 2.14 15.44
N VAL A 127 -18.51 2.50 15.20
CA VAL A 127 -17.84 3.61 15.88
C VAL A 127 -17.14 4.52 14.88
N TYR A 128 -17.16 5.82 15.14
CA TYR A 128 -16.41 6.81 14.36
C TYR A 128 -15.04 7.02 14.98
N GLN A 129 -14.00 7.01 14.16
CA GLN A 129 -12.62 7.25 14.60
C GLN A 129 -11.78 7.76 13.44
N SER A 130 -10.49 8.05 13.66
CA SER A 130 -9.55 8.50 12.62
C SER A 130 -8.35 7.58 12.46
N ILE A 131 -8.43 6.37 13.04
CA ILE A 131 -7.32 5.43 13.17
C ILE A 131 -7.76 4.04 12.71
N ILE A 132 -6.95 3.40 11.88
CA ILE A 132 -6.98 1.96 11.60
C ILE A 132 -6.01 1.28 12.57
N GLU A 133 -6.45 0.20 13.19
CA GLU A 133 -5.66 -0.58 14.14
C GLU A 133 -5.23 -1.88 13.49
N VAL A 134 -3.95 -2.24 13.61
CA VAL A 134 -3.39 -3.51 13.16
C VAL A 134 -2.67 -4.18 14.33
N ALA A 135 -2.83 -5.48 14.51
CA ALA A 135 -2.31 -6.21 15.67
C ALA A 135 -1.48 -7.45 15.31
N LYS A 136 -1.54 -7.94 14.08
CA LYS A 136 -0.87 -9.17 13.65
C LYS A 136 0.31 -8.84 12.72
N PRO A 137 1.53 -8.62 13.25
CA PRO A 137 2.69 -8.35 12.42
C PRO A 137 3.14 -9.60 11.65
N LEU A 138 3.58 -9.40 10.41
CA LEU A 138 4.23 -10.42 9.57
C LEU A 138 5.70 -10.57 9.98
N LEU A 139 5.98 -11.18 11.13
CA LEU A 139 7.33 -11.18 11.72
C LEU A 139 8.40 -11.85 10.85
N SER A 140 8.06 -12.98 10.21
CA SER A 140 8.99 -13.70 9.33
C SER A 140 9.36 -12.85 8.11
N ASP A 141 8.34 -12.34 7.42
CA ASP A 141 8.51 -11.54 6.21
C ASP A 141 9.20 -10.20 6.53
N THR A 142 8.88 -9.61 7.69
CA THR A 142 9.57 -8.42 8.19
C THR A 142 11.07 -8.70 8.37
N ALA A 143 11.44 -9.83 8.97
CA ALA A 143 12.83 -10.18 9.20
C ALA A 143 13.59 -10.41 7.87
N GLU A 144 12.93 -11.05 6.90
CA GLU A 144 13.50 -11.29 5.57
C GLU A 144 13.74 -9.98 4.80
N VAL A 145 12.72 -9.11 4.70
CA VAL A 145 12.87 -7.80 4.05
C VAL A 145 13.96 -6.99 4.75
N LYS A 146 13.98 -6.94 6.09
CA LYS A 146 15.04 -6.26 6.86
C LYS A 146 16.43 -6.81 6.54
N ALA A 147 16.58 -8.13 6.41
CA ALA A 147 17.86 -8.74 6.07
C ALA A 147 18.35 -8.31 4.69
N MET A 148 17.45 -8.26 3.70
CA MET A 148 17.78 -7.79 2.34
C MET A 148 18.21 -6.31 2.35
N VAL A 149 17.43 -5.43 2.98
CA VAL A 149 17.76 -4.00 3.06
C VAL A 149 19.10 -3.76 3.78
N ARG A 150 19.37 -4.48 4.89
CA ARG A 150 20.65 -4.37 5.62
C ARG A 150 21.85 -4.81 4.80
N SER A 151 21.67 -5.75 3.88
CA SER A 151 22.74 -6.23 3.01
C SER A 151 23.00 -5.31 1.80
N GLY A 152 22.19 -4.25 1.61
CA GLY A 152 22.21 -3.42 0.41
C GLY A 152 21.63 -4.10 -0.83
N ASN A 153 20.89 -5.20 -0.64
CA ASN A 153 20.21 -5.92 -1.73
C ASN A 153 18.81 -5.33 -1.95
N ASP A 154 18.75 -4.10 -2.45
CA ASP A 154 17.50 -3.37 -2.63
C ASP A 154 16.54 -4.08 -3.60
N ALA A 155 17.08 -4.70 -4.66
CA ALA A 155 16.29 -5.48 -5.61
C ALA A 155 15.66 -6.72 -4.96
N GLY A 156 16.42 -7.43 -4.12
CA GLY A 156 15.89 -8.56 -3.34
C GLY A 156 14.85 -8.13 -2.32
N ALA A 157 15.07 -6.99 -1.63
CA ALA A 157 14.10 -6.43 -0.70
C ALA A 157 12.79 -6.06 -1.42
N ALA A 158 12.88 -5.40 -2.58
CA ALA A 158 11.74 -5.04 -3.40
C ALA A 158 10.98 -6.27 -3.91
N GLN A 159 11.69 -7.33 -4.32
CA GLN A 159 11.07 -8.59 -4.75
C GLN A 159 10.29 -9.25 -3.61
N VAL A 160 10.94 -9.50 -2.47
CA VAL A 160 10.28 -10.12 -1.30
C VAL A 160 9.10 -9.27 -0.85
N PHE A 161 9.26 -7.95 -0.79
CA PHE A 161 8.17 -7.04 -0.41
C PHE A 161 7.02 -7.04 -1.42
N GLY A 162 7.32 -7.14 -2.73
CA GLY A 162 6.33 -7.25 -3.81
C GLY A 162 5.56 -8.56 -3.77
N ASP A 163 6.21 -9.66 -3.40
CA ASP A 163 5.57 -10.99 -3.27
C ASP A 163 4.56 -11.05 -2.09
N LEU A 164 4.60 -10.07 -1.18
CA LEU A 164 3.63 -9.91 -0.08
C LEU A 164 2.39 -9.08 -0.45
N GLN A 165 2.34 -8.59 -1.69
CA GLN A 165 1.24 -7.80 -2.22
C GLN A 165 0.35 -8.68 -3.08
N ASP A 166 -0.94 -8.41 -3.06
CA ASP A 166 -1.91 -9.01 -3.98
C ASP A 166 -2.83 -7.90 -4.48
N VAL A 167 -2.46 -7.29 -5.61
CA VAL A 167 -3.21 -6.18 -6.21
C VAL A 167 -3.86 -6.69 -7.49
N PRO A 168 -5.20 -6.59 -7.63
CA PRO A 168 -5.88 -6.99 -8.85
C PRO A 168 -5.32 -6.28 -10.08
N VAL A 169 -5.17 -7.03 -11.17
CA VAL A 169 -4.81 -6.47 -12.47
C VAL A 169 -6.11 -6.13 -13.20
N ILE A 170 -6.34 -4.85 -13.50
CA ILE A 170 -7.45 -4.45 -14.36
C ILE A 170 -7.07 -4.75 -15.82
N PRO A 171 -7.96 -5.40 -16.61
CA PRO A 171 -7.71 -5.66 -18.03
C PRO A 171 -7.67 -4.42 -18.93
N ASP A 172 -8.21 -3.29 -18.46
CA ASP A 172 -8.28 -2.03 -19.21
C ASP A 172 -6.90 -1.34 -19.28
N PRO A 173 -6.29 -1.23 -20.47
CA PRO A 173 -4.97 -0.61 -20.62
C PRO A 173 -4.96 0.91 -20.38
N ASP A 174 -6.12 1.57 -20.43
CA ASP A 174 -6.21 3.02 -20.18
C ASP A 174 -6.21 3.33 -18.67
N LEU A 175 -6.55 2.33 -17.85
CA LEU A 175 -6.49 2.41 -16.39
C LEU A 175 -5.10 2.04 -15.89
N GLN A 176 -4.30 3.07 -15.64
CA GLN A 176 -2.95 2.89 -15.10
C GLN A 176 -3.01 2.43 -13.65
N THR A 177 -2.41 1.28 -13.34
CA THR A 177 -2.11 0.83 -11.98
C THR A 177 -0.61 0.98 -11.71
N ALA A 178 -0.23 1.05 -10.45
CA ALA A 178 1.18 1.09 -10.05
C ALA A 178 1.37 0.14 -8.86
N PRO A 179 2.25 -0.87 -8.98
CA PRO A 179 2.42 -1.87 -7.94
C PRO A 179 2.98 -1.22 -6.66
N PRO A 180 2.68 -1.80 -5.49
CA PRO A 180 3.23 -1.30 -4.24
C PRO A 180 4.75 -1.35 -4.24
N THR A 181 5.37 -0.23 -3.87
CA THR A 181 6.83 -0.08 -3.89
C THR A 181 7.37 0.15 -2.48
N LEU A 182 8.46 -0.53 -2.14
CA LEU A 182 9.19 -0.26 -0.90
C LEU A 182 10.00 1.02 -1.05
N THR A 183 9.48 2.13 -0.53
CA THR A 183 10.11 3.45 -0.68
C THR A 183 11.37 3.61 0.19
N PRO A 184 12.24 4.60 -0.07
CA PRO A 184 13.39 4.88 0.79
C PRO A 184 13.00 5.18 2.25
N GLY A 185 11.93 5.93 2.49
CA GLY A 185 11.44 6.22 3.85
C GLY A 185 10.99 4.95 4.59
N MET A 186 10.31 4.04 3.88
CA MET A 186 9.91 2.73 4.42
C MET A 186 11.09 1.84 4.74
N SER A 187 12.05 1.75 3.82
CA SER A 187 13.30 1.01 4.03
C SER A 187 14.05 1.52 5.27
N ALA A 188 14.10 2.84 5.47
CA ALA A 188 14.71 3.43 6.66
C ALA A 188 13.98 3.05 7.96
N LEU A 189 12.65 3.00 7.97
CA LEU A 189 11.87 2.54 9.12
C LEU A 189 12.17 1.08 9.49
N LEU A 190 12.30 0.23 8.47
CA LEU A 190 12.63 -1.18 8.66
C LEU A 190 14.07 -1.38 9.14
N LEU A 191 15.04 -0.64 8.58
CA LEU A 191 16.46 -0.70 8.98
C LEU A 191 16.67 -0.36 10.45
N ASN A 192 15.99 0.69 10.93
CA ASN A 192 16.09 1.20 12.30
C ASN A 192 15.29 0.37 13.32
N ASP A 193 14.81 -0.82 12.93
CA ASP A 193 13.91 -1.66 13.74
C ASP A 193 12.69 -0.92 14.31
N SER A 194 12.32 0.18 13.66
CA SER A 194 11.28 1.08 14.13
C SER A 194 9.91 0.73 13.53
N ALA A 195 9.83 -0.29 12.67
CA ALA A 195 8.59 -0.76 12.06
C ALA A 195 8.56 -2.30 11.91
N ASN A 196 7.34 -2.82 11.85
CA ASN A 196 7.02 -4.17 11.38
C ASN A 196 6.06 -4.08 10.18
N LEU A 197 6.01 -5.14 9.37
CA LEU A 197 5.06 -5.26 8.27
C LEU A 197 3.70 -5.76 8.77
N TYR A 198 2.62 -5.18 8.26
CA TYR A 198 1.24 -5.56 8.55
C TYR A 198 0.43 -5.61 7.25
N GLN A 199 -0.56 -6.51 7.20
CA GLN A 199 -1.49 -6.59 6.08
C GLN A 199 -2.69 -5.67 6.29
N LEU A 200 -3.04 -4.97 5.23
CA LEU A 200 -4.30 -4.25 5.04
C LEU A 200 -4.94 -4.75 3.76
N TYR A 201 -6.23 -5.05 3.82
CA TYR A 201 -6.99 -5.44 2.65
C TYR A 201 -7.90 -4.26 2.26
N LEU A 202 -7.69 -3.67 1.09
CA LEU A 202 -8.48 -2.56 0.56
C LEU A 202 -9.51 -3.11 -0.40
N TYR A 203 -10.75 -2.66 -0.33
CA TYR A 203 -11.82 -3.15 -1.20
C TYR A 203 -12.90 -2.11 -1.41
N ASP A 204 -13.67 -2.32 -2.47
CA ASP A 204 -14.86 -1.54 -2.80
C ASP A 204 -16.01 -1.91 -1.87
N SER A 205 -16.55 -0.92 -1.19
CA SER A 205 -17.63 -1.11 -0.22
C SER A 205 -19.04 -0.92 -0.78
N CYS A 206 -19.19 -0.36 -1.97
CA CYS A 206 -20.49 -0.03 -2.57
C CYS A 206 -20.69 -0.77 -3.90
N GLN A 207 -20.13 -0.26 -5.00
CA GLN A 207 -20.36 -0.77 -6.35
C GLN A 207 -19.05 -0.88 -7.13
N GLU A 208 -18.69 -2.10 -7.55
CA GLU A 208 -17.55 -2.29 -8.44
C GLU A 208 -17.80 -1.71 -9.85
N ASP A 209 -17.35 -0.49 -10.07
CA ASP A 209 -17.55 0.26 -11.32
C ASP A 209 -16.26 0.84 -11.91
N GLY A 210 -15.11 0.56 -11.31
CA GLY A 210 -13.80 0.89 -11.88
C GLY A 210 -13.01 1.95 -11.10
N ASP A 211 -13.37 2.17 -9.85
CA ASP A 211 -12.63 3.04 -8.93
C ASP A 211 -11.13 2.73 -8.83
N ILE A 212 -10.32 3.80 -8.78
CA ILE A 212 -8.88 3.70 -8.58
C ILE A 212 -8.43 4.74 -7.56
N VAL A 213 -7.57 4.33 -6.63
CA VAL A 213 -6.96 5.23 -5.64
C VAL A 213 -5.45 5.19 -5.66
N ASP A 214 -4.86 6.36 -5.41
CA ASP A 214 -3.47 6.46 -5.00
C ASP A 214 -3.39 6.28 -3.48
N VAL A 215 -2.54 5.34 -3.06
CA VAL A 215 -2.20 5.11 -1.66
C VAL A 215 -0.84 5.74 -1.42
N SER A 216 -0.76 6.61 -0.41
CA SER A 216 0.51 7.15 0.10
C SER A 216 0.68 6.82 1.56
N ILE A 217 1.92 6.57 1.99
CA ILE A 217 2.25 6.25 3.37
C ILE A 217 3.32 7.23 3.84
N ASN A 218 3.06 7.91 4.96
CA ASN A 218 3.94 8.94 5.52
C ASN A 218 4.30 10.04 4.50
N GLY A 219 3.38 10.32 3.55
CA GLY A 219 3.55 11.33 2.50
C GLY A 219 4.29 10.85 1.25
N GLU A 220 4.77 9.61 1.21
CA GLU A 220 5.40 9.02 0.04
C GLU A 220 4.39 8.16 -0.74
N PHE A 221 4.37 8.32 -2.07
CA PHE A 221 3.54 7.49 -2.93
C PHE A 221 3.94 6.02 -2.79
N PHE A 222 2.95 5.16 -2.57
CA PHE A 222 3.15 3.74 -2.29
C PHE A 222 2.65 2.86 -3.43
N ALA A 223 1.39 3.04 -3.84
CA ALA A 223 0.72 2.22 -4.85
C ALA A 223 -0.42 3.01 -5.52
N ARG A 224 -0.78 2.61 -6.74
CA ARG A 224 -2.05 2.98 -7.38
C ARG A 224 -2.88 1.72 -7.54
N VAL A 225 -3.95 1.65 -6.75
CA VAL A 225 -4.70 0.43 -6.47
C VAL A 225 -6.09 0.53 -7.07
N PRO A 226 -6.50 -0.43 -7.90
CA PRO A 226 -7.89 -0.55 -8.30
C PRO A 226 -8.73 -1.08 -7.16
N ILE A 227 -9.87 -0.45 -6.94
CA ILE A 227 -10.78 -0.76 -5.84
C ILE A 227 -11.90 -1.62 -6.42
N THR A 228 -11.88 -2.89 -6.05
CA THR A 228 -12.86 -3.90 -6.48
C THR A 228 -13.45 -4.58 -5.25
N HIS A 229 -14.56 -5.30 -5.40
CA HIS A 229 -15.11 -6.10 -4.29
C HIS A 229 -14.18 -7.26 -3.92
N ALA A 230 -13.45 -7.81 -4.90
CA ALA A 230 -12.41 -8.82 -4.67
C ALA A 230 -11.21 -8.29 -3.88
N GLY A 231 -11.06 -6.96 -3.82
CA GLY A 231 -10.08 -6.24 -3.02
C GLY A 231 -8.62 -6.48 -3.38
N ALA A 232 -7.75 -5.78 -2.66
CA ALA A 232 -6.31 -5.81 -2.80
C ALA A 232 -5.66 -5.99 -1.42
N THR A 233 -4.72 -6.92 -1.31
CA THR A 233 -3.88 -7.06 -0.12
C THR A 233 -2.64 -6.19 -0.25
N LEU A 234 -2.52 -5.21 0.65
CA LEU A 234 -1.37 -4.35 0.79
C LEU A 234 -0.61 -4.70 2.06
N THR A 235 0.68 -4.99 1.93
CA THR A 235 1.58 -5.13 3.07
C THR A 235 2.30 -3.80 3.31
N VAL A 236 2.12 -3.21 4.48
CA VAL A 236 2.62 -1.86 4.81
C VAL A 236 3.51 -1.87 6.06
N PRO A 237 4.60 -1.08 6.08
CA PRO A 237 5.40 -0.89 7.28
C PRO A 237 4.71 0.08 8.24
N VAL A 238 4.47 -0.37 9.48
CA VAL A 238 3.85 0.44 10.53
C VAL A 238 4.85 0.67 11.64
N ALA A 239 5.03 1.94 11.99
CA ALA A 239 5.97 2.31 13.03
C ALA A 239 5.51 1.78 14.40
N ILE A 240 6.45 1.23 15.17
CA ILE A 240 6.18 0.66 16.49
C ILE A 240 6.03 1.80 17.50
N GLY A 241 4.91 1.84 18.21
CA GLY A 241 4.65 2.85 19.24
C GLY A 241 4.32 4.25 18.72
N SER A 242 4.17 4.43 17.41
CA SER A 242 3.75 5.69 16.80
C SER A 242 2.70 5.46 15.69
N LYS A 243 2.09 6.54 15.22
CA LYS A 243 1.11 6.48 14.13
C LYS A 243 1.82 6.65 12.80
N SER A 244 1.60 5.74 11.85
CA SER A 244 1.88 5.99 10.44
C SER A 244 0.71 6.77 9.83
N SER A 245 0.95 7.67 8.88
CA SER A 245 -0.14 8.28 8.10
C SER A 245 -0.33 7.51 6.80
N ILE A 246 -1.58 7.23 6.47
CA ILE A 246 -2.02 6.76 5.15
C ILE A 246 -2.87 7.87 4.54
N SER A 247 -2.66 8.15 3.27
CA SER A 247 -3.54 9.01 2.49
C SER A 247 -4.08 8.21 1.32
N LEU A 248 -5.40 8.18 1.18
CA LEU A 248 -6.06 7.73 -0.04
C LEU A 248 -6.41 8.93 -0.88
N THR A 249 -6.10 8.90 -2.17
CA THR A 249 -6.53 9.94 -3.11
C THR A 249 -7.30 9.30 -4.26
N GLY A 250 -8.53 9.75 -4.52
CA GLY A 250 -9.31 9.28 -5.67
C GLY A 250 -8.63 9.66 -6.99
N VAL A 251 -8.48 8.71 -7.91
CA VAL A 251 -7.83 8.92 -9.22
C VAL A 251 -8.83 8.74 -10.36
N VAL A 252 -9.62 7.67 -10.28
CA VAL A 252 -10.71 7.37 -11.20
C VAL A 252 -11.93 7.05 -10.36
N ASP A 253 -13.06 7.59 -10.78
CA ASP A 253 -14.39 7.34 -10.24
C ASP A 253 -15.16 6.59 -11.32
N GLY A 254 -15.54 5.34 -11.02
CA GLY A 254 -16.33 4.50 -11.92
C GLY A 254 -17.80 4.89 -11.97
N GLY A 255 -18.27 5.63 -10.95
CA GLY A 255 -19.63 6.09 -10.77
C GLY A 255 -19.97 6.38 -9.29
N GLY A 256 -20.64 7.50 -9.02
CA GLY A 256 -21.15 7.81 -7.66
C GLY A 256 -20.10 8.23 -6.62
N GLY A 257 -18.81 8.15 -6.96
CA GLY A 257 -17.71 8.56 -6.11
C GLY A 257 -16.84 7.37 -5.68
N VAL A 258 -15.64 7.66 -5.21
CA VAL A 258 -14.67 6.62 -4.89
C VAL A 258 -14.94 6.05 -3.49
N THR A 259 -15.38 4.78 -3.40
CA THR A 259 -15.89 4.18 -2.14
C THR A 259 -14.97 3.09 -1.55
N VAL A 260 -13.95 3.52 -0.81
CA VAL A 260 -12.94 2.60 -0.24
C VAL A 260 -13.31 2.11 1.16
N ALA A 261 -13.12 0.81 1.41
CA ALA A 261 -13.03 0.23 2.73
C ALA A 261 -11.69 -0.50 2.95
N PHE A 262 -11.34 -0.67 4.22
CA PHE A 262 -10.17 -1.39 4.69
C PHE A 262 -10.61 -2.53 5.60
N ARG A 263 -9.95 -3.67 5.49
CA ARG A 263 -9.99 -4.76 6.45
C ARG A 263 -8.60 -4.94 7.03
N SER A 264 -8.54 -5.01 8.35
CA SER A 264 -7.32 -5.29 9.11
C SER A 264 -7.54 -6.52 10.00
N SER A 265 -6.53 -6.86 10.81
CA SER A 265 -6.71 -7.88 11.86
C SER A 265 -7.77 -7.51 12.91
N GLU A 266 -8.13 -6.23 13.04
CA GLU A 266 -9.05 -5.69 14.04
C GLU A 266 -10.47 -5.43 13.51
N GLY A 267 -10.74 -5.76 12.25
CA GLY A 267 -12.06 -5.63 11.62
C GLY A 267 -12.08 -4.74 10.36
N ASP A 268 -13.29 -4.35 9.98
CA ASP A 268 -13.58 -3.54 8.79
C ASP A 268 -13.73 -2.06 9.14
N TYR A 269 -13.20 -1.21 8.26
CA TYR A 269 -13.17 0.24 8.36
C TYR A 269 -13.66 0.82 7.04
N PHE A 270 -14.55 1.79 7.11
CA PHE A 270 -15.19 2.37 5.94
C PHE A 270 -14.78 3.83 5.85
N ALA A 271 -14.24 4.19 4.68
CA ALA A 271 -13.89 5.55 4.33
C ALA A 271 -15.15 6.32 3.91
N ARG A 272 -15.03 7.62 3.64
CA ARG A 272 -16.13 8.39 3.03
C ARG A 272 -16.06 8.21 1.51
N ALA A 273 -17.14 8.53 0.81
CA ALA A 273 -17.08 8.66 -0.64
C ALA A 273 -16.17 9.86 -0.98
N MET A 274 -15.17 9.63 -1.83
CA MET A 274 -14.23 10.68 -2.25
C MET A 274 -14.51 11.08 -3.69
N ALA A 275 -14.46 12.38 -3.99
CA ALA A 275 -14.38 12.81 -5.39
C ALA A 275 -12.98 12.52 -5.98
N VAL A 276 -12.86 12.47 -7.31
CA VAL A 276 -11.55 12.42 -7.98
C VAL A 276 -10.69 13.62 -7.57
N GLY A 277 -9.44 13.35 -7.22
CA GLY A 277 -8.46 14.32 -6.71
C GLY A 277 -8.62 14.65 -5.23
N GLU A 278 -9.67 14.15 -4.57
CA GLU A 278 -9.85 14.34 -3.15
C GLU A 278 -8.99 13.36 -2.35
N THR A 279 -8.46 13.81 -1.21
CA THR A 279 -7.62 13.00 -0.32
C THR A 279 -8.29 12.78 1.03
N GLN A 280 -8.44 11.52 1.43
CA GLN A 280 -8.80 11.13 2.80
C GLN A 280 -7.57 10.69 3.59
N PRO A 281 -7.17 11.45 4.63
CA PRO A 281 -6.12 11.01 5.55
C PRO A 281 -6.66 10.03 6.58
N VAL A 282 -5.89 8.97 6.85
CA VAL A 282 -6.19 7.95 7.85
C VAL A 282 -4.92 7.64 8.63
N ALA A 283 -4.99 7.60 9.96
CA ALA A 283 -3.85 7.14 10.75
C ALA A 283 -3.85 5.61 10.86
N LEU A 284 -2.68 4.99 10.90
CA LEU A 284 -2.50 3.57 11.13
C LEU A 284 -1.66 3.36 12.39
N ILE A 285 -2.10 2.50 13.29
CA ILE A 285 -1.37 2.19 14.53
C ILE A 285 -1.26 0.68 14.75
N ALA A 286 -0.06 0.25 15.15
CA ALA A 286 0.18 -1.10 15.65
C ALA A 286 -0.28 -1.21 17.12
N ARG A 287 -1.11 -2.20 17.43
CA ARG A 287 -1.54 -2.57 18.78
C ARG A 287 -0.80 -3.80 19.31
#